data_AF-A0A974PL11-F1
#
_entry.id   AF-A0A974PL11-F1
#
_cell.length_a   1.000
_cell.length_b   1.000
_cell.length_c   1.000
_cell.angle_alpha   90.00
_cell.angle_beta   90.00
_cell.angle_gamma   90.00
#
_symmetry.space_group_name_H-M   'P 1'
#
loop_
_entity.id
_entity.type
_entity.pdbx_description
1 polymer ?
#
loop_
_entity_poly.entity_id
_entity_poly.type
_entity_poly.pdbx_seq_one_letter_code
_entity_poly.pdbx_strand_id
1 'polypeptide(L)'
;MRTANVERFVTMVGEMQRVLAPQGTRIVVAIPPNAQSVELEALPAWTDALAYPVTEYDLALQGLKAEGVATVDLRAVLRASPRPRYLLTDTHWNNRSSVLAFNAVMAAAGHPGWQVDPAQLVGELHEAPRGDLLRAMRMPPDVKEENFRLQITDRSAKPRFDPALSHHNEHIAFKSVVRDYAPTGQRVLIMGDSFTAVTWPRLFANADVSVVGWMHASARVTGNCDFSFDDVRRFKPDLIIFARTERFFPCYGDDWPKGLPRPWTRAVPLNVAP
;
A
#
# COMPACT_ATOMS: atom_id res chain seq x y z
N MET A 1 5.74 -19.96 -6.07
CA MET A 1 6.29 -18.89 -5.23
C MET A 1 7.46 -18.22 -5.97
N ARG A 2 7.40 -16.90 -6.15
CA ARG A 2 8.37 -16.06 -6.89
C ARG A 2 9.48 -15.55 -5.96
N THR A 3 10.20 -16.45 -5.30
CA THR A 3 11.17 -16.12 -4.23
C THR A 3 12.16 -15.02 -4.65
N ALA A 4 12.78 -15.14 -5.82
CA ALA A 4 13.74 -14.14 -6.29
C ALA A 4 13.13 -12.75 -6.52
N ASN A 5 11.86 -12.67 -6.93
CA ASN A 5 11.17 -11.38 -7.12
C ASN A 5 10.85 -10.72 -5.77
N VAL A 6 10.58 -11.54 -4.74
CA VAL A 6 10.42 -11.10 -3.35
C VAL A 6 11.76 -10.62 -2.78
N GLU A 7 12.84 -11.37 -2.97
CA GLU A 7 14.19 -10.96 -2.55
C GLU A 7 14.61 -9.64 -3.19
N ARG A 8 14.26 -9.42 -4.46
CA ARG A 8 14.51 -8.14 -5.15
C ARG A 8 13.70 -7.00 -4.54
N PHE A 9 12.46 -7.25 -4.16
CA PHE A 9 11.65 -6.27 -3.44
C PHE A 9 12.27 -5.91 -2.08
N VAL A 10 12.68 -6.91 -1.29
CA VAL A 10 13.37 -6.71 -0.02
C VAL A 10 14.64 -5.89 -0.24
N THR A 11 15.46 -6.26 -1.23
CA THR A 11 16.69 -5.55 -1.60
C THR A 11 16.41 -4.10 -1.99
N MET A 12 15.37 -3.86 -2.79
CA MET A 12 14.96 -2.51 -3.21
C MET A 12 14.62 -1.62 -2.02
N VAL A 13 13.79 -2.12 -1.09
CA VAL A 13 13.44 -1.36 0.11
C VAL A 13 14.66 -1.17 1.03
N GLY A 14 15.52 -2.18 1.15
CA GLY A 14 16.78 -2.08 1.89
C GLY A 14 17.70 -0.99 1.34
N GLU A 15 17.85 -0.89 0.01
CA GLU A 15 18.61 0.19 -0.63
C GLU A 15 17.98 1.57 -0.41
N MET A 16 16.65 1.67 -0.49
CA MET A 16 15.96 2.91 -0.13
C MET A 16 16.26 3.32 1.31
N GLN A 17 16.21 2.37 2.26
CA GLN A 17 16.51 2.61 3.66
C GLN A 17 17.96 3.08 3.85
N ARG A 18 18.95 2.43 3.21
CA ARG A 18 20.36 2.83 3.28
C ARG A 18 20.61 4.25 2.79
N VAL A 19 19.93 4.66 1.71
CA VAL A 19 20.10 5.98 1.11
C VAL A 19 19.36 7.07 1.90
N LEU A 20 18.16 6.78 2.42
CA LEU A 20 17.27 7.77 3.00
C LEU A 20 17.39 7.91 4.53
N ALA A 21 17.78 6.86 5.24
CA ALA A 21 17.92 6.92 6.70
C ALA A 21 18.92 7.99 7.19
N PRO A 22 20.10 8.20 6.57
CA PRO A 22 21.00 9.30 6.94
C PRO A 22 20.40 10.69 6.77
N GLN A 23 19.32 10.81 5.99
CA GLN A 23 18.57 12.06 5.76
C GLN A 23 17.40 12.23 6.73
N GLY A 24 17.21 11.29 7.67
CA GLY A 24 16.14 11.31 8.67
C GLY A 24 14.84 10.63 8.23
N THR A 25 14.77 10.10 6.99
CA THR A 25 13.58 9.40 6.50
C THR A 25 13.47 8.01 7.14
N ARG A 26 12.27 7.68 7.62
CA ARG A 26 11.90 6.31 8.02
C ARG A 26 11.01 5.65 6.98
N ILE A 27 11.15 4.33 6.82
CA ILE A 27 10.31 3.54 5.93
C ILE A 27 9.52 2.52 6.75
N VAL A 28 8.22 2.46 6.54
CA VAL A 28 7.34 1.38 7.00
C VAL A 28 6.75 0.67 5.79
N VAL A 29 6.80 -0.65 5.79
CA VAL A 29 6.17 -1.48 4.75
C VAL A 29 4.95 -2.18 5.32
N ALA A 30 3.82 -2.04 4.63
CA ALA A 30 2.58 -2.71 4.99
C ALA A 30 1.87 -3.13 3.71
N ILE A 31 1.97 -4.42 3.35
CA ILE A 31 1.45 -4.98 2.10
C ILE A 31 -0.06 -5.20 2.26
N PRO A 32 -0.96 -4.49 1.53
CA PRO A 32 -2.38 -4.79 1.55
C PRO A 32 -2.64 -6.24 1.09
N PRO A 33 -3.20 -7.11 1.94
CA PRO A 33 -3.36 -8.52 1.62
C PRO A 33 -4.54 -8.72 0.68
N ASN A 34 -4.45 -9.71 -0.19
CA ASN A 34 -5.58 -10.12 -1.01
C ASN A 34 -6.65 -10.79 -0.12
N ALA A 35 -7.92 -10.77 -0.55
CA ALA A 35 -9.02 -11.40 0.19
C ALA A 35 -8.76 -12.88 0.49
N GLN A 36 -8.23 -13.63 -0.48
CA GLN A 36 -7.89 -15.05 -0.33
C GLN A 36 -6.76 -15.32 0.68
N SER A 37 -6.00 -14.30 1.09
CA SER A 37 -4.98 -14.43 2.13
C SER A 37 -5.53 -14.14 3.53
N VAL A 38 -6.77 -13.63 3.64
CA VAL A 38 -7.42 -13.28 4.91
C VAL A 38 -8.66 -14.14 5.17
N GLU A 39 -9.50 -14.33 4.17
CA GLU A 39 -10.77 -15.06 4.24
C GLU A 39 -10.59 -16.54 3.85
N LEU A 40 -9.64 -17.22 4.49
CA LEU A 40 -9.30 -18.62 4.18
C LEU A 40 -10.51 -19.56 4.29
N GLU A 41 -11.36 -19.35 5.31
CA GLU A 41 -12.57 -20.15 5.54
C GLU A 41 -13.65 -19.98 4.45
N ALA A 42 -13.57 -18.90 3.66
CA ALA A 42 -14.50 -18.65 2.56
C ALA A 42 -14.01 -19.27 1.24
N LEU A 43 -12.81 -19.85 1.22
CA LEU A 43 -12.26 -20.51 0.03
C LEU A 43 -12.84 -21.93 -0.13
N PRO A 44 -12.90 -22.45 -1.37
CA PRO A 44 -13.25 -23.84 -1.59
C PRO A 44 -12.29 -24.80 -0.88
N ALA A 45 -12.81 -25.93 -0.38
CA ALA A 45 -12.03 -26.92 0.37
C ALA A 45 -10.80 -27.49 -0.39
N TRP A 46 -10.78 -27.46 -1.74
CA TRP A 46 -9.60 -27.90 -2.50
C TRP A 46 -8.39 -26.98 -2.30
N THR A 47 -8.59 -25.74 -1.83
CA THR A 47 -7.49 -24.81 -1.55
C THR A 47 -6.67 -25.20 -0.33
N ASP A 48 -7.24 -25.98 0.61
CA ASP A 48 -6.51 -26.52 1.76
C ASP A 48 -5.33 -27.40 1.33
N ALA A 49 -5.51 -28.15 0.24
CA ALA A 49 -4.45 -28.98 -0.35
C ALA A 49 -3.33 -28.14 -1.02
N LEU A 50 -3.55 -26.85 -1.25
CA LEU A 50 -2.59 -25.90 -1.81
C LEU A 50 -2.04 -24.94 -0.74
N ALA A 51 -2.37 -25.15 0.53
CA ALA A 51 -1.87 -24.31 1.61
C ALA A 51 -0.34 -24.42 1.69
N TYR A 52 0.35 -23.37 1.25
CA TYR A 52 1.80 -23.28 1.37
C TYR A 52 2.17 -22.85 2.78
N PRO A 53 3.10 -23.55 3.47
CA PRO A 53 3.50 -23.20 4.82
C PRO A 53 4.23 -21.85 4.90
N VAL A 54 4.81 -21.40 3.78
CA VAL A 54 5.47 -20.10 3.63
C VAL A 54 4.98 -19.45 2.35
N THR A 55 4.48 -18.23 2.45
CA THR A 55 4.01 -17.42 1.32
C THR A 55 5.03 -16.35 0.93
N GLU A 56 4.85 -15.74 -0.23
CA GLU A 56 5.64 -14.58 -0.66
C GLU A 56 5.52 -13.41 0.33
N TYR A 57 4.35 -13.24 0.93
CA TYR A 57 4.11 -12.27 2.00
C TYR A 57 5.03 -12.55 3.20
N ASP A 58 5.13 -13.82 3.64
CA ASP A 58 5.98 -14.22 4.77
C ASP A 58 7.46 -13.98 4.47
N LEU A 59 7.92 -14.35 3.27
CA LEU A 59 9.28 -14.09 2.81
C LEU A 59 9.60 -12.59 2.80
N ALA A 60 8.67 -11.75 2.33
CA ALA A 60 8.84 -10.31 2.31
C ALA A 60 8.97 -9.73 3.72
N LEU A 61 8.09 -10.10 4.64
CA LEU A 61 8.16 -9.64 6.03
C LEU A 61 9.46 -10.06 6.71
N GLN A 62 9.87 -11.32 6.52
CA GLN A 62 11.11 -11.84 7.10
C GLN A 62 12.33 -11.10 6.55
N GLY A 63 12.41 -10.94 5.22
CA GLY A 63 13.53 -10.25 4.57
C GLY A 63 13.61 -8.78 4.97
N LEU A 64 12.49 -8.06 4.98
CA LEU A 64 12.44 -6.66 5.40
C LEU A 64 12.85 -6.47 6.86
N LYS A 65 12.43 -7.39 7.75
CA LYS A 65 12.85 -7.38 9.15
C LYS A 65 14.36 -7.57 9.27
N ALA A 66 14.96 -8.44 8.45
CA ALA A 66 16.42 -8.63 8.42
C ALA A 66 17.17 -7.39 7.92
N GLU A 67 16.56 -6.59 7.03
CA GLU A 67 17.05 -5.28 6.60
C GLU A 67 16.81 -4.15 7.63
N GLY A 68 16.22 -4.46 8.79
CA GLY A 68 15.90 -3.47 9.82
C GLY A 68 14.76 -2.51 9.44
N VAL A 69 13.95 -2.86 8.44
CA VAL A 69 12.82 -2.07 7.99
C VAL A 69 11.60 -2.39 8.85
N ALA A 70 10.87 -1.35 9.28
CA ALA A 70 9.63 -1.53 10.03
C ALA A 70 8.54 -2.15 9.14
N THR A 71 7.86 -3.19 9.61
CA THR A 71 6.83 -3.89 8.85
C THR A 71 5.57 -4.19 9.66
N VAL A 72 4.46 -4.38 8.95
CA VAL A 72 3.17 -4.81 9.52
C VAL A 72 2.60 -6.00 8.76
N ASP A 73 2.23 -7.06 9.48
CA ASP A 73 1.38 -8.12 8.93
C ASP A 73 -0.09 -7.69 8.98
N LEU A 74 -0.57 -7.11 7.88
CA LEU A 74 -1.96 -6.69 7.76
C LEU A 74 -2.93 -7.87 7.68
N ARG A 75 -2.47 -9.10 7.36
CA ARG A 75 -3.35 -10.27 7.40
C ARG A 75 -3.82 -10.53 8.83
N ALA A 76 -2.90 -10.44 9.80
CA ALA A 76 -3.23 -10.62 11.21
C ALA A 76 -4.22 -9.54 11.70
N VAL A 77 -4.00 -8.28 11.33
CA VAL A 77 -4.88 -7.15 11.66
C VAL A 77 -6.29 -7.40 11.13
N LEU A 78 -6.41 -7.79 9.86
CA LEU A 78 -7.73 -8.01 9.26
C LEU A 78 -8.40 -9.28 9.80
N ARG A 79 -7.68 -10.39 9.98
CA ARG A 79 -8.25 -11.62 10.57
C ARG A 79 -8.81 -11.41 11.98
N ALA A 80 -8.20 -10.52 12.76
CA ALA A 80 -8.70 -10.15 14.08
C ALA A 80 -9.94 -9.21 14.04
N SER A 81 -10.27 -8.65 12.88
CA SER A 81 -11.40 -7.71 12.72
C SER A 81 -12.71 -8.44 12.36
N PRO A 82 -13.88 -7.85 12.70
CA PRO A 82 -15.17 -8.39 12.31
C PRO A 82 -15.37 -8.46 10.79
N ARG A 83 -16.15 -9.43 10.31
CA ARG A 83 -16.65 -9.47 8.92
C ARG A 83 -17.79 -8.43 8.71
N PRO A 84 -18.06 -8.00 7.46
CA PRO A 84 -17.23 -8.20 6.28
C PRO A 84 -15.91 -7.41 6.38
N ARG A 85 -14.85 -7.90 5.72
CA ARG A 85 -13.51 -7.24 5.70
C ARG A 85 -13.14 -6.72 4.30
N TYR A 86 -13.72 -7.31 3.27
CA TYR A 86 -13.58 -6.93 1.88
C TYR A 86 -14.94 -6.54 1.32
N LEU A 87 -14.91 -5.83 0.21
CA LEU A 87 -16.08 -5.64 -0.63
C LEU A 87 -16.44 -6.98 -1.29
N LEU A 88 -17.72 -7.24 -1.51
CA LEU A 88 -18.20 -8.54 -1.97
C LEU A 88 -17.82 -8.81 -3.43
N THR A 89 -17.85 -7.78 -4.25
CA THR A 89 -17.76 -7.84 -5.71
C THR A 89 -16.54 -7.12 -6.27
N ASP A 90 -15.61 -6.76 -5.39
CA ASP A 90 -14.46 -5.91 -5.68
C ASP A 90 -13.19 -6.50 -5.05
N THR A 91 -12.03 -6.26 -5.67
CA THR A 91 -10.74 -6.76 -5.16
C THR A 91 -10.26 -6.06 -3.89
N HIS A 92 -10.86 -4.93 -3.50
CA HIS A 92 -10.40 -4.11 -2.39
C HIS A 92 -10.98 -4.53 -1.04
N TRP A 93 -10.24 -4.18 0.01
CA TRP A 93 -10.79 -4.14 1.36
C TRP A 93 -11.98 -3.17 1.44
N ASN A 94 -12.83 -3.32 2.45
CA ASN A 94 -13.81 -2.28 2.75
C ASN A 94 -13.17 -1.13 3.55
N ASN A 95 -13.93 -0.06 3.73
CA ASN A 95 -13.46 1.15 4.38
C ASN A 95 -13.04 0.94 5.84
N ARG A 96 -13.75 0.08 6.59
CA ARG A 96 -13.37 -0.26 7.97
C ARG A 96 -12.00 -0.93 8.01
N SER A 97 -11.78 -1.92 7.17
CA SER A 97 -10.48 -2.60 7.03
C SER A 97 -9.36 -1.65 6.60
N SER A 98 -9.63 -0.71 5.70
CA SER A 98 -8.67 0.33 5.30
C SER A 98 -8.22 1.19 6.48
N VAL A 99 -9.15 1.59 7.36
CA VAL A 99 -8.86 2.38 8.58
C VAL A 99 -8.08 1.56 9.60
N LEU A 100 -8.46 0.31 9.84
CA LEU A 100 -7.73 -0.57 10.76
C LEU A 100 -6.30 -0.83 10.27
N ALA A 101 -6.12 -1.03 8.97
CA ALA A 101 -4.80 -1.17 8.36
C ALA A 101 -3.96 0.10 8.54
N PHE A 102 -4.53 1.28 8.26
CA PHE A 102 -3.87 2.57 8.48
C PHE A 102 -3.37 2.72 9.93
N ASN A 103 -4.23 2.43 10.91
CA ASN A 103 -3.86 2.52 12.32
C ASN A 103 -2.70 1.58 12.69
N ALA A 104 -2.71 0.36 12.16
CA ALA A 104 -1.62 -0.59 12.38
C ALA A 104 -0.30 -0.08 11.77
N VAL A 105 -0.34 0.55 10.58
CA VAL A 105 0.82 1.21 9.98
C VAL A 105 1.32 2.36 10.84
N MET A 106 0.44 3.20 11.38
CA MET A 106 0.84 4.33 12.23
C MET A 106 1.54 3.85 13.50
N ALA A 107 1.05 2.78 14.13
CA ALA A 107 1.73 2.16 15.27
C ALA A 107 3.13 1.66 14.91
N ALA A 108 3.27 0.91 13.81
CA ALA A 108 4.56 0.38 13.37
C ALA A 108 5.55 1.44 12.89
N ALA A 109 5.03 2.58 12.40
CA ALA A 109 5.83 3.76 12.08
C ALA A 109 6.30 4.52 13.34
N GLY A 110 5.95 4.07 14.55
CA GLY A 110 6.27 4.75 15.81
C GLY A 110 5.40 5.98 16.08
N HIS A 111 4.21 6.04 15.46
CA HIS A 111 3.25 7.14 15.60
C HIS A 111 1.87 6.64 16.07
N PRO A 112 1.76 5.95 17.22
CA PRO A 112 0.45 5.52 17.71
C PRO A 112 -0.51 6.69 17.95
N GLY A 113 0.00 7.88 18.29
CA GLY A 113 -0.82 9.10 18.42
C GLY A 113 -1.42 9.63 17.11
N TRP A 114 -0.98 9.13 15.95
CA TRP A 114 -1.54 9.52 14.65
C TRP A 114 -2.69 8.60 14.20
N GLN A 115 -2.99 7.57 14.98
CA GLN A 115 -4.15 6.72 14.74
C GLN A 115 -5.43 7.53 14.80
N VAL A 116 -6.42 7.12 14.00
CA VAL A 116 -7.79 7.64 14.04
C VAL A 116 -8.67 6.69 14.83
N ASP A 117 -9.72 7.20 15.46
CA ASP A 117 -10.68 6.36 16.15
C ASP A 117 -11.64 5.70 15.15
N PRO A 118 -11.61 4.36 14.94
CA PRO A 118 -12.52 3.70 14.03
C PRO A 118 -13.99 3.86 14.44
N ALA A 119 -14.28 3.98 15.74
CA ALA A 119 -15.67 4.12 16.23
C ALA A 119 -16.29 5.47 15.85
N GLN A 120 -15.46 6.51 15.70
CA GLN A 120 -15.92 7.83 15.22
C GLN A 120 -15.94 7.91 13.69
N LEU A 121 -15.02 7.19 13.03
CA LEU A 121 -14.78 7.35 11.60
C LEU A 121 -15.63 6.42 10.73
N VAL A 122 -15.92 5.21 11.21
CA VAL A 122 -16.59 4.15 10.46
C VAL A 122 -18.07 4.15 10.83
N GLY A 123 -18.89 4.68 9.93
CA GLY A 123 -20.35 4.67 10.04
C GLY A 123 -20.97 3.35 9.56
N GLU A 124 -22.28 3.38 9.34
CA GLU A 124 -23.05 2.21 8.90
C GLU A 124 -22.71 1.75 7.47
N LEU A 125 -23.10 0.52 7.15
CA LEU A 125 -23.11 0.02 5.78
C LEU A 125 -24.07 0.84 4.92
N HIS A 126 -23.68 1.06 3.67
CA HIS A 126 -24.53 1.68 2.66
C HIS A 126 -24.22 1.09 1.29
N GLU A 127 -25.17 1.22 0.38
CA GLU A 127 -24.98 0.83 -1.02
C GLU A 127 -23.77 1.56 -1.61
N ALA A 128 -22.87 0.77 -2.20
CA ALA A 128 -21.64 1.23 -2.81
C ALA A 128 -21.66 0.96 -4.31
N PRO A 129 -20.83 1.68 -5.11
CA PRO A 129 -20.68 1.38 -6.52
C PRO A 129 -20.29 -0.07 -6.75
N ARG A 130 -20.81 -0.65 -7.84
CA ARG A 130 -20.47 -1.99 -8.32
C ARG A 130 -18.95 -2.20 -8.35
N GLY A 131 -18.47 -3.34 -7.83
CA GLY A 131 -17.05 -3.67 -7.74
C GLY A 131 -16.35 -4.00 -9.06
N ASP A 132 -15.01 -3.97 -9.04
CA ASP A 132 -14.15 -4.23 -10.20
C ASP A 132 -14.23 -5.67 -10.75
N LEU A 133 -14.42 -6.69 -9.91
CA LEU A 133 -14.51 -8.09 -10.33
C LEU A 133 -15.74 -8.31 -11.19
N LEU A 134 -16.89 -7.80 -10.77
CA LEU A 134 -18.10 -7.90 -11.61
C LEU A 134 -17.90 -7.18 -12.93
N ARG A 135 -17.27 -6.00 -12.95
CA ARG A 135 -17.00 -5.27 -14.19
C ARG A 135 -16.09 -6.08 -15.12
N ALA A 136 -15.03 -6.68 -14.57
CA ALA A 136 -14.08 -7.50 -15.32
C ALA A 136 -14.74 -8.76 -15.92
N MET A 137 -15.61 -9.43 -15.15
CA MET A 137 -16.37 -10.60 -15.61
C MET A 137 -17.55 -10.26 -16.52
N ARG A 138 -17.85 -8.96 -16.72
CA ARG A 138 -19.02 -8.48 -17.50
C ARG A 138 -20.36 -9.08 -17.04
N MET A 139 -20.47 -9.43 -15.77
CA MET A 139 -21.70 -9.97 -15.19
C MET A 139 -22.80 -8.89 -15.11
N PRO A 140 -24.08 -9.26 -14.95
CA PRO A 140 -25.14 -8.30 -14.65
C PRO A 140 -24.87 -7.55 -13.32
N PRO A 141 -25.42 -6.34 -13.12
CA PRO A 141 -25.24 -5.55 -11.89
C PRO A 141 -26.21 -5.96 -10.77
N ASP A 142 -26.72 -7.20 -10.79
CA ASP A 142 -27.75 -7.69 -9.87
C ASP A 142 -27.22 -7.98 -8.46
N VAL A 143 -25.92 -8.21 -8.31
CA VAL A 143 -25.29 -8.30 -6.99
C VAL A 143 -25.00 -6.89 -6.48
N LYS A 144 -25.65 -6.53 -5.36
CA LYS A 144 -25.43 -5.27 -4.66
C LYS A 144 -24.11 -5.29 -3.89
N GLU A 145 -23.42 -4.16 -3.91
CA GLU A 145 -22.22 -3.93 -3.10
C GLU A 145 -22.56 -3.02 -1.92
N GLU A 146 -21.93 -3.29 -0.77
CA GLU A 146 -22.05 -2.45 0.41
C GLU A 146 -20.68 -2.10 0.97
N ASN A 147 -20.55 -0.88 1.49
CA ASN A 147 -19.35 -0.44 2.16
C ASN A 147 -19.69 0.37 3.40
N PHE A 148 -18.78 0.41 4.38
CA PHE A 148 -18.93 1.28 5.53
C PHE A 148 -18.74 2.74 5.11
N ARG A 149 -19.65 3.63 5.51
CA ARG A 149 -19.49 5.06 5.25
C ARG A 149 -18.33 5.61 6.08
N LEU A 150 -17.40 6.34 5.45
CA LEU A 150 -16.33 7.03 6.15
C LEU A 150 -16.75 8.47 6.49
N GLN A 151 -16.67 8.82 7.76
CA GLN A 151 -16.97 10.16 8.29
C GLN A 151 -15.68 10.97 8.43
N ILE A 152 -14.91 11.12 7.34
CA ILE A 152 -13.63 11.85 7.38
C ILE A 152 -13.90 13.35 7.37
N THR A 153 -13.64 14.01 8.49
CA THR A 153 -13.41 15.46 8.53
C THR A 153 -12.01 15.76 7.98
N ASP A 154 -11.93 15.91 6.67
CA ASP A 154 -10.66 16.16 5.98
C ASP A 154 -10.17 17.58 6.29
N ARG A 155 -9.16 17.69 7.16
CA ARG A 155 -8.51 18.97 7.49
C ARG A 155 -7.50 19.43 6.44
N SER A 156 -7.20 18.59 5.45
CA SER A 156 -6.23 18.93 4.40
C SER A 156 -6.83 19.83 3.34
N ALA A 157 -5.97 20.60 2.68
CA ALA A 157 -6.32 21.28 1.45
C ALA A 157 -6.71 20.29 0.35
N LYS A 158 -7.37 20.80 -0.69
CA LYS A 158 -7.64 20.01 -1.89
C LYS A 158 -6.33 19.46 -2.48
N PRO A 159 -6.34 18.23 -3.03
CA PRO A 159 -5.14 17.64 -3.59
C PRO A 159 -4.62 18.51 -4.74
N ARG A 160 -3.29 18.67 -4.80
CA ARG A 160 -2.59 19.38 -5.87
C ARG A 160 -1.43 18.56 -6.42
N PHE A 161 -0.97 18.90 -7.61
CA PHE A 161 0.31 18.40 -8.10
C PHE A 161 1.47 19.07 -7.36
N ASP A 162 2.56 18.32 -7.22
CA ASP A 162 3.79 18.82 -6.62
C ASP A 162 4.94 18.62 -7.61
N PRO A 163 5.73 19.67 -7.93
CA PRO A 163 6.88 19.54 -8.82
C PRO A 163 7.91 18.51 -8.37
N ALA A 164 7.98 18.19 -7.08
CA ALA A 164 8.85 17.13 -6.58
C ALA A 164 8.41 15.73 -7.04
N LEU A 165 7.11 15.51 -7.24
CA LEU A 165 6.49 14.24 -7.66
C LEU A 165 6.04 14.32 -9.13
N SER A 166 6.99 14.61 -10.01
CA SER A 166 6.77 14.85 -11.45
C SER A 166 6.59 13.58 -12.28
N HIS A 167 7.08 12.44 -11.79
CA HIS A 167 6.88 11.15 -12.42
C HIS A 167 5.50 10.62 -12.04
N HIS A 168 4.67 10.47 -13.07
CA HIS A 168 3.30 10.01 -12.90
C HIS A 168 3.14 8.61 -13.45
N ASN A 169 2.23 7.86 -12.83
CA ASN A 169 1.71 6.64 -13.42
C ASN A 169 1.12 6.92 -14.81
N GLU A 170 1.21 5.94 -15.71
CA GLU A 170 0.64 6.00 -17.05
C GLU A 170 -0.87 6.28 -17.05
N HIS A 171 -1.57 5.81 -16.00
CA HIS A 171 -3.00 5.99 -15.86
C HIS A 171 -3.34 7.23 -15.03
N ILE A 172 -4.23 8.08 -15.55
CA ILE A 172 -4.55 9.38 -14.97
C ILE A 172 -5.10 9.30 -13.53
N ALA A 173 -5.81 8.23 -13.19
CA ALA A 173 -6.34 8.01 -11.84
C ALA A 173 -5.26 7.79 -10.77
N PHE A 174 -4.03 7.50 -11.19
CA PHE A 174 -2.90 7.22 -10.30
C PHE A 174 -1.76 8.24 -10.47
N LYS A 175 -2.08 9.45 -10.96
CA LYS A 175 -1.12 10.55 -10.91
C LYS A 175 -0.80 10.90 -9.45
N SER A 176 0.47 11.15 -9.20
CA SER A 176 0.97 11.58 -7.90
C SER A 176 0.33 12.91 -7.48
N VAL A 177 -0.12 13.00 -6.24
CA VAL A 177 -0.76 14.19 -5.68
C VAL A 177 -0.27 14.43 -4.26
N VAL A 178 -0.36 15.66 -3.79
CA VAL A 178 -0.08 16.02 -2.41
C VAL A 178 -1.25 16.75 -1.79
N ARG A 179 -1.38 16.63 -0.47
CA ARG A 179 -2.35 17.32 0.37
C ARG A 179 -1.60 18.08 1.45
N ASP A 180 -1.78 19.39 1.49
CA ASP A 180 -1.23 20.24 2.54
C ASP A 180 -2.13 20.16 3.78
N TYR A 181 -1.55 19.92 4.94
CA TYR A 181 -2.25 19.75 6.22
C TYR A 181 -1.98 20.90 7.19
N ALA A 182 -0.74 21.38 7.24
CA ALA A 182 -0.32 22.46 8.12
C ALA A 182 0.93 23.15 7.56
N PRO A 183 1.26 24.38 8.01
CA PRO A 183 2.48 25.08 7.58
C PRO A 183 3.78 24.39 8.01
N THR A 184 3.73 23.61 9.10
CA THR A 184 4.87 22.88 9.69
C THR A 184 4.44 21.47 10.08
N GLY A 185 5.39 20.59 10.36
CA GLY A 185 5.16 19.19 10.69
C GLY A 185 5.80 18.25 9.67
N GLN A 186 5.66 16.95 9.89
CA GLN A 186 6.33 15.94 9.07
C GLN A 186 5.77 15.84 7.65
N ARG A 187 6.62 15.49 6.70
CA ARG A 187 6.28 15.19 5.31
C ARG A 187 6.13 13.69 5.17
N VAL A 188 4.93 13.23 4.84
CA VAL A 188 4.65 11.80 4.63
C VAL A 188 4.50 11.51 3.15
N LEU A 189 5.11 10.44 2.66
CA LEU A 189 4.88 9.93 1.31
C LEU A 189 4.29 8.52 1.38
N ILE A 190 3.07 8.36 0.88
CA ILE A 190 2.45 7.06 0.64
C ILE A 190 2.84 6.61 -0.76
N MET A 191 3.52 5.47 -0.84
CA MET A 191 3.84 4.77 -2.07
C MET A 191 2.97 3.52 -2.14
N GLY A 192 1.87 3.56 -2.88
CA GLY A 192 0.90 2.48 -2.85
C GLY A 192 0.22 2.26 -4.18
N ASP A 193 -1.02 1.78 -4.09
CA ASP A 193 -1.91 1.58 -5.23
C ASP A 193 -3.34 1.96 -4.87
N SER A 194 -4.31 1.45 -5.62
CA SER A 194 -5.74 1.67 -5.41
C SER A 194 -6.24 1.35 -3.99
N PHE A 195 -5.57 0.48 -3.22
CA PHE A 195 -5.92 0.23 -1.81
C PHE A 195 -5.74 1.47 -0.92
N THR A 196 -4.82 2.36 -1.30
CA THR A 196 -4.44 3.53 -0.49
C THR A 196 -4.81 4.86 -1.13
N ALA A 197 -4.91 4.91 -2.47
CA ALA A 197 -4.99 6.15 -3.26
C ALA A 197 -6.03 7.16 -2.79
N VAL A 198 -7.22 6.68 -2.42
CA VAL A 198 -8.35 7.56 -2.08
C VAL A 198 -8.41 7.84 -0.58
N THR A 199 -8.24 6.79 0.24
CA THR A 199 -8.57 6.86 1.68
C THR A 199 -7.40 7.34 2.53
N TRP A 200 -6.22 6.73 2.38
CA TRP A 200 -5.11 6.95 3.31
C TRP A 200 -4.58 8.39 3.35
N PRO A 201 -4.47 9.13 2.22
CA PRO A 201 -4.03 10.53 2.25
C PRO A 201 -4.92 11.45 3.08
N ARG A 202 -6.13 11.01 3.46
CA ARG A 202 -7.12 11.78 4.23
C ARG A 202 -7.20 11.37 5.72
N LEU A 203 -6.50 10.31 6.11
CA LEU A 203 -6.58 9.76 7.48
C LEU A 203 -5.61 10.42 8.47
N PHE A 204 -4.81 11.39 8.06
CA PHE A 204 -3.86 12.10 8.93
C PHE A 204 -4.53 13.24 9.72
N ALA A 205 -5.77 13.05 10.18
CA ALA A 205 -6.53 14.05 10.93
C ALA A 205 -5.88 14.37 12.30
N ASN A 206 -5.29 13.37 12.95
CA ASN A 206 -4.65 13.47 14.27
C ASN A 206 -3.12 13.63 14.21
N ALA A 207 -2.55 13.71 13.02
CA ALA A 207 -1.10 13.62 12.83
C ALA A 207 -0.39 14.99 12.91
N ASP A 208 0.89 15.01 13.26
CA ASP A 208 1.73 16.20 13.12
C ASP A 208 2.40 16.20 11.74
N VAL A 209 1.63 16.54 10.72
CA VAL A 209 2.07 16.51 9.32
C VAL A 209 1.84 17.85 8.63
N SER A 210 2.84 18.31 7.87
CA SER A 210 2.72 19.48 7.01
C SER A 210 2.12 19.11 5.66
N VAL A 211 2.55 17.99 5.09
CA VAL A 211 2.10 17.51 3.79
C VAL A 211 2.05 15.98 3.76
N VAL A 212 1.04 15.46 3.07
CA VAL A 212 0.93 14.04 2.74
C VAL A 212 0.91 13.91 1.23
N GLY A 213 2.00 13.36 0.68
CA GLY A 213 2.10 12.95 -0.70
C GLY A 213 1.56 11.54 -0.90
N TRP A 214 0.95 11.30 -2.05
CA TRP A 214 0.61 9.98 -2.54
C TRP A 214 1.18 9.81 -3.94
N MET A 215 1.85 8.70 -4.18
CA MET A 215 2.27 8.26 -5.51
C MET A 215 2.00 6.77 -5.68
N HIS A 216 1.79 6.37 -6.93
CA HIS A 216 1.75 4.95 -7.26
C HIS A 216 3.15 4.34 -7.11
N ALA A 217 3.25 3.15 -6.52
CA ALA A 217 4.52 2.43 -6.33
C ALA A 217 5.08 1.81 -7.63
N SER A 218 4.67 2.33 -8.79
CA SER A 218 5.07 1.89 -10.13
C SER A 218 4.66 2.93 -11.17
N ALA A 219 5.42 3.06 -12.25
CA ALA A 219 5.10 3.89 -13.41
C ALA A 219 3.91 3.34 -14.21
N ARG A 220 3.65 2.03 -14.13
CA ARG A 220 2.52 1.35 -14.78
C ARG A 220 1.48 0.89 -13.76
N VAL A 221 0.23 0.71 -14.16
CA VAL A 221 -0.84 0.29 -13.22
C VAL A 221 -0.53 -1.06 -12.59
N THR A 222 -0.10 -2.01 -13.42
CA THR A 222 0.29 -3.36 -13.03
C THR A 222 1.79 -3.57 -13.01
N GLY A 223 2.58 -2.50 -13.10
CA GLY A 223 4.04 -2.57 -13.02
C GLY A 223 4.55 -2.74 -11.59
N ASN A 224 5.86 -2.95 -11.47
CA ASN A 224 6.47 -3.51 -10.28
C ASN A 224 7.80 -2.82 -10.00
N CYS A 225 7.88 -1.94 -8.99
CA CYS A 225 9.14 -1.33 -8.56
C CYS A 225 9.85 -0.44 -9.60
N ASP A 226 9.17 0.02 -10.66
CA ASP A 226 9.71 0.92 -11.70
C ASP A 226 9.37 2.41 -11.44
N PHE A 227 9.05 2.76 -10.19
CA PHE A 227 8.77 4.13 -9.78
C PHE A 227 10.03 5.03 -9.84
N SER A 228 9.84 6.35 -9.74
CA SER A 228 10.96 7.29 -9.69
C SER A 228 11.46 7.50 -8.25
N PHE A 229 12.65 6.98 -7.93
CA PHE A 229 13.30 7.27 -6.66
C PHE A 229 13.90 8.69 -6.62
N ASP A 230 14.18 9.28 -7.79
CA ASP A 230 14.53 10.71 -7.88
C ASP A 230 13.41 11.60 -7.32
N ASP A 231 12.14 11.23 -7.52
CA ASP A 231 10.98 11.95 -6.99
C ASP A 231 10.92 11.85 -5.47
N VAL A 232 11.16 10.65 -4.92
CA VAL A 232 11.24 10.43 -3.47
C VAL A 232 12.31 11.34 -2.86
N ARG A 233 13.50 11.41 -3.48
CA ARG A 233 14.59 12.29 -3.03
C ARG A 233 14.25 13.77 -3.12
N ARG A 234 13.55 14.22 -4.17
CA ARG A 234 13.11 15.62 -4.29
C ARG A 234 12.02 15.97 -3.27
N PHE A 235 11.11 15.03 -3.00
CA PHE A 235 10.00 15.24 -2.08
C PHE A 235 10.46 15.31 -0.62
N LYS A 236 11.59 14.66 -0.28
CA LYS A 236 12.20 14.66 1.06
C LYS A 236 11.20 14.27 2.17
N PRO A 237 10.62 13.06 2.12
CA PRO A 237 9.71 12.61 3.17
C PRO A 237 10.47 12.32 4.47
N ASP A 238 9.85 12.64 5.60
CA ASP A 238 10.28 12.18 6.93
C ASP A 238 9.81 10.73 7.17
N LEU A 239 8.67 10.37 6.59
CA LEU A 239 8.09 9.02 6.64
C LEU A 239 7.64 8.56 5.25
N ILE A 240 8.08 7.38 4.85
CA ILE A 240 7.55 6.65 3.69
C ILE A 240 6.69 5.49 4.17
N ILE A 241 5.49 5.40 3.63
CA ILE A 241 4.59 4.26 3.79
C ILE A 241 4.54 3.51 2.46
N PHE A 242 5.18 2.34 2.40
CA PHE A 242 5.13 1.49 1.21
C PHE A 242 4.01 0.45 1.36
N ALA A 243 2.95 0.60 0.56
CA ALA A 243 1.72 -0.18 0.67
C ALA A 243 1.17 -0.63 -0.70
N ARG A 244 1.97 -1.44 -1.40
CA ARG A 244 1.59 -2.12 -2.65
C ARG A 244 0.96 -3.47 -2.34
N THR A 245 -0.19 -3.77 -2.93
CA THR A 245 -0.93 -5.02 -2.66
C THR A 245 -0.12 -6.30 -2.92
N GLU A 246 -0.44 -7.34 -2.16
CA GLU A 246 0.22 -8.65 -2.13
C GLU A 246 0.50 -9.25 -3.52
N ARG A 247 -0.42 -9.10 -4.48
CA ARG A 247 -0.25 -9.65 -5.83
C ARG A 247 0.78 -8.90 -6.69
N PHE A 248 1.10 -7.64 -6.36
CA PHE A 248 1.93 -6.75 -7.19
C PHE A 248 3.22 -6.25 -6.51
N PHE A 249 3.44 -6.50 -5.22
CA PHE A 249 4.65 -6.01 -4.54
C PHE A 249 5.98 -6.63 -5.05
N PRO A 250 6.07 -7.90 -5.50
CA PRO A 250 7.35 -8.44 -5.93
C PRO A 250 7.88 -7.68 -7.16
N CYS A 251 9.19 -7.42 -7.19
CA CYS A 251 9.81 -6.74 -8.32
C CYS A 251 10.13 -7.74 -9.44
N TYR A 252 9.72 -7.43 -10.67
CA TYR A 252 9.86 -8.34 -11.81
C TYR A 252 10.95 -7.91 -12.79
N GLY A 253 11.48 -8.88 -13.55
CA GLY A 253 12.35 -8.62 -14.69
C GLY A 253 13.53 -7.70 -14.35
N ASP A 254 13.70 -6.63 -15.12
CA ASP A 254 14.70 -5.59 -14.88
C ASP A 254 14.14 -4.33 -14.21
N ASP A 255 12.88 -4.40 -13.75
CA ASP A 255 12.24 -3.27 -13.10
C ASP A 255 12.99 -2.93 -11.82
N TRP A 256 13.31 -1.64 -11.71
CA TRP A 256 14.04 -1.07 -10.60
C TRP A 256 13.78 0.43 -10.56
N PRO A 257 13.73 1.05 -9.37
CA PRO A 257 13.37 2.45 -9.30
C PRO A 257 14.40 3.33 -10.01
N LYS A 258 13.92 4.27 -10.82
CA LYS A 258 14.81 5.23 -11.50
C LYS A 258 15.56 6.05 -10.45
N GLY A 259 16.88 6.04 -10.52
CA GLY A 259 17.75 6.82 -9.63
C GLY A 259 18.04 6.15 -8.29
N LEU A 260 17.58 4.92 -8.03
CA LEU A 260 18.02 4.12 -6.88
C LEU A 260 19.27 3.31 -7.27
N PRO A 261 20.35 3.31 -6.48
CA PRO A 261 21.52 2.48 -6.76
C PRO A 261 21.13 1.00 -6.90
N ARG A 262 21.68 0.30 -7.90
CA ARG A 262 21.52 -1.15 -8.04
C ARG A 262 22.69 -1.83 -7.33
N PRO A 263 22.44 -2.76 -6.38
CA PRO A 263 23.51 -3.47 -5.69
C PRO A 263 24.17 -4.56 -6.56
N TRP A 264 23.65 -4.81 -7.77
CA TRP A 264 24.22 -5.74 -8.74
C TRP A 264 24.69 -5.02 -10.02
N THR A 265 25.77 -5.56 -10.61
CA THR A 265 26.42 -5.01 -11.81
C THR A 265 25.99 -5.67 -13.12
N ARG A 266 25.24 -6.79 -13.07
CA ARG A 266 24.74 -7.52 -14.25
C ARG A 266 23.23 -7.72 -14.17
N ALA A 267 22.54 -7.78 -15.32
CA ALA A 267 21.13 -8.17 -15.38
C ALA A 267 20.94 -9.51 -14.65
N VAL A 268 19.95 -9.55 -13.75
CA VAL A 268 19.62 -10.78 -13.03
C VAL A 268 19.06 -11.77 -14.07
N PRO A 269 19.35 -13.09 -13.97
CA PRO A 269 18.75 -14.07 -14.85
C PRO A 269 17.24 -13.85 -14.94
N LEU A 270 16.70 -13.91 -16.17
CA LEU A 270 15.27 -13.76 -16.47
C LEU A 270 14.46 -14.71 -15.57
N ASN A 271 13.93 -14.19 -14.46
CA ASN A 271 12.96 -14.92 -13.67
C ASN A 271 11.58 -14.72 -14.30
N VAL A 272 10.85 -15.83 -14.33
CA VAL A 272 9.65 -16.09 -15.13
C VAL A 272 8.68 -14.91 -15.11
N ALA A 273 8.22 -14.56 -16.31
CA ALA A 273 7.23 -13.52 -16.60
C ALA A 273 5.99 -13.65 -15.68
N PRO A 274 5.26 -12.55 -15.42
CA PRO A 274 4.07 -12.53 -14.59
C PRO A 274 3.00 -13.56 -14.97
#